data_AF-A0A2T4UYC7-F1
#
_entry.id   AF-A0A2T4UYC7-F1
#
_cell.length_a   1.000
_cell.length_b   1.000
_cell.length_c   1.000
_cell.angle_alpha   90.00
_cell.angle_beta   90.00
_cell.angle_gamma   90.00
#
_symmetry.space_group_name_H-M   'P 1'
#
loop_
_entity.id
_entity.type
_entity.pdbx_description
1 polymer ?
#
loop_
_entity_poly.entity_id
_entity_poly.type
_entity_poly.pdbx_seq_one_letter_code
_entity_poly.pdbx_strand_id
1 'polypeptide(L)'
;MSSDGGEVRAQERARPTAPSLQELRAHREELLDLASRSGITSVAVFGSVARGTSTSGSDIDLIVDAEPGTSYFSLAAFALGAEALLGRSVDAVFRSGLRRGRDDAVLRDAVPL
;
A
#
# COMPACT_ATOMS: atom_id res chain seq x y z
N MET A 1 -12.38 40.96 35.16
CA MET A 1 -10.97 40.53 35.02
C MET A 1 -11.04 39.02 35.03
N SER A 2 -11.19 38.36 33.87
CA SER A 2 -10.08 38.06 32.93
C SER A 2 -9.04 37.22 33.69
N SER A 3 -8.74 35.96 33.36
CA SER A 3 -8.68 35.28 32.07
C SER A 3 -8.66 33.76 32.37
N ASP A 4 -9.26 32.94 31.51
CA ASP A 4 -8.58 32.10 30.50
C ASP A 4 -7.85 30.89 31.10
N GLY A 5 -8.19 29.71 30.59
CA GLY A 5 -7.75 28.44 31.12
C GLY A 5 -8.16 27.27 30.25
N GLY A 6 -7.90 27.37 28.94
CA GLY A 6 -7.56 26.22 28.12
C GLY A 6 -8.72 25.30 27.75
N GLU A 7 -9.42 25.67 26.68
CA GLU A 7 -9.95 24.66 25.77
C GLU A 7 -8.77 23.79 25.28
N VAL A 8 -8.57 22.64 25.92
CA VAL A 8 -7.83 21.55 25.30
C VAL A 8 -8.65 21.11 24.09
N ARG A 9 -8.34 21.74 22.95
CA ARG A 9 -8.71 21.26 21.64
C ARG A 9 -8.13 19.86 21.52
N ALA A 10 -8.95 18.86 21.82
CA ALA A 10 -8.70 17.49 21.40
C ALA A 10 -8.44 17.58 19.91
N GLN A 11 -7.18 17.37 19.52
CA GLN A 11 -6.83 17.21 18.13
C GLN A 11 -7.76 16.12 17.60
N GLU A 12 -8.63 16.51 16.70
CA GLU A 12 -9.46 15.65 15.88
C GLU A 12 -8.49 14.78 15.10
N ARG A 13 -8.03 13.69 15.72
CA ARG A 13 -7.24 12.65 15.07
C ARG A 13 -8.14 12.18 13.94
N ALA A 14 -7.85 12.61 12.72
CA ALA A 14 -8.57 12.19 11.52
C ALA A 14 -8.80 10.68 11.66
N ARG A 15 -10.06 10.27 11.70
CA ARG A 15 -10.42 8.85 11.77
C ARG A 15 -9.62 8.18 10.65
N PRO A 16 -8.85 7.10 10.91
CA PRO A 16 -8.10 6.44 9.85
C PRO A 16 -9.10 6.09 8.75
N THR A 17 -8.94 6.71 7.59
CA THR A 17 -9.80 6.45 6.44
C THR A 17 -9.41 5.12 5.85
N ALA A 18 -10.37 4.42 5.24
CA ALA A 18 -10.05 3.19 4.54
C ALA A 18 -9.06 3.50 3.40
N PRO A 19 -8.03 2.67 3.20
CA PRO A 19 -7.09 2.83 2.10
C PRO A 19 -7.84 2.77 0.78
N SER A 20 -7.59 3.71 -0.11
CA SER A 20 -8.31 3.82 -1.37
C SER A 20 -7.38 3.82 -2.56
N LEU A 21 -7.85 3.30 -3.71
CA LEU A 21 -7.08 3.38 -4.96
C LEU A 21 -6.68 4.83 -5.31
N GLN A 22 -7.48 5.82 -4.91
CA GLN A 22 -7.18 7.22 -5.16
C GLN A 22 -5.95 7.70 -4.36
N GLU A 23 -5.85 7.30 -3.10
CA GLU A 23 -4.69 7.58 -2.24
C GLU A 23 -3.41 6.96 -2.83
N LEU A 24 -3.47 5.69 -3.23
CA LEU A 24 -2.31 5.03 -3.84
C LEU A 24 -1.92 5.65 -5.18
N ARG A 25 -2.90 6.14 -5.96
CA ARG A 25 -2.63 6.88 -7.19
C ARG A 25 -1.99 8.25 -6.94
N ALA A 26 -2.31 8.90 -5.83
CA ALA A 26 -1.68 10.16 -5.45
C ALA A 26 -0.18 9.98 -5.16
N HIS A 27 0.20 8.83 -4.59
CA HIS A 27 1.59 8.45 -4.29
C HIS A 27 2.22 7.55 -5.36
N ARG A 28 1.61 7.44 -6.55
CA ARG A 28 2.03 6.51 -7.60
C ARG A 28 3.50 6.69 -7.97
N GLU A 29 3.92 7.92 -8.22
CA GLU A 29 5.28 8.21 -8.68
C GLU A 29 6.32 7.82 -7.62
N GLU A 30 6.05 8.13 -6.36
CA GLU A 30 6.90 7.77 -5.23
C GLU A 30 6.98 6.24 -5.02
N LEU A 31 5.84 5.55 -5.15
CA LEU A 31 5.78 4.09 -5.08
C LEU A 31 6.56 3.43 -6.23
N LEU A 32 6.47 3.97 -7.44
CA LEU A 32 7.20 3.44 -8.59
C LEU A 32 8.71 3.74 -8.50
N ASP A 33 9.10 4.89 -7.95
CA ASP A 33 10.51 5.17 -7.67
C ASP A 33 11.07 4.19 -6.62
N LEU A 34 10.36 3.99 -5.50
CA LEU A 34 10.73 2.98 -4.49
C LEU A 34 10.82 1.58 -5.09
N ALA A 35 9.86 1.20 -5.94
CA ALA A 35 9.86 -0.08 -6.63
C ALA A 35 11.11 -0.24 -7.50
N SER A 36 11.41 0.76 -8.33
CA SER A 36 12.56 0.73 -9.25
C SER A 36 13.89 0.54 -8.51
N ARG A 37 14.07 1.22 -7.37
CA ARG A 37 15.27 1.11 -6.52
C ARG A 37 15.43 -0.28 -5.90
N SER A 38 14.33 -1.00 -5.76
CA SER A 38 14.29 -2.37 -5.23
C SER A 38 14.31 -3.45 -6.32
N GLY A 39 14.52 -3.09 -7.59
CA GLY A 39 14.51 -4.05 -8.71
C GLY A 39 13.12 -4.59 -9.05
N ILE A 40 12.07 -3.87 -8.65
CA ILE A 40 10.67 -4.15 -8.98
C ILE A 40 10.30 -3.37 -10.25
N THR A 41 9.75 -4.09 -11.23
CA THR A 41 9.41 -3.57 -12.55
C THR A 41 7.94 -3.21 -12.71
N SER A 42 7.06 -3.77 -11.86
CA SER A 42 5.63 -3.46 -11.88
C SER A 42 5.06 -3.50 -10.47
N VAL A 43 4.06 -2.66 -10.20
CA VAL A 43 3.29 -2.66 -8.96
C VAL A 43 1.79 -2.63 -9.32
N ALA A 44 1.03 -3.53 -8.72
CA ALA A 44 -0.42 -3.58 -8.83
C ALA A 44 -1.05 -3.77 -7.46
N VAL A 45 -2.16 -3.10 -7.21
CA VAL A 45 -2.94 -3.22 -5.98
C VAL A 45 -3.95 -4.34 -6.14
N PHE A 46 -4.14 -5.16 -5.12
CA PHE A 46 -5.20 -6.17 -5.10
C PHE A 46 -6.00 -6.12 -3.80
N GLY A 47 -6.84 -7.13 -3.59
CA GLY A 47 -7.53 -7.32 -2.32
C GLY A 47 -8.60 -6.27 -2.03
N SER A 48 -8.74 -5.91 -0.76
CA SER A 48 -9.83 -5.06 -0.28
C SER A 48 -9.79 -3.65 -0.84
N VAL A 49 -8.59 -3.11 -1.10
CA VAL A 49 -8.38 -1.78 -1.70
C VAL A 49 -8.84 -1.75 -3.16
N ALA A 50 -8.45 -2.77 -3.94
CA ALA A 50 -8.86 -2.87 -5.34
C ALA A 50 -10.38 -3.06 -5.49
N ARG A 51 -11.01 -3.77 -4.55
CA ARG A 51 -12.46 -4.01 -4.52
C ARG A 51 -13.29 -2.87 -3.92
N GLY A 52 -12.64 -1.86 -3.32
CA GLY A 52 -13.33 -0.77 -2.62
C GLY A 52 -14.03 -1.21 -1.33
N THR A 53 -13.66 -2.37 -0.79
CA THR A 53 -14.23 -2.93 0.46
C THR A 53 -13.26 -2.81 1.63
N SER A 54 -12.23 -1.99 1.50
CA SER A 54 -11.27 -1.73 2.56
C SER A 54 -11.93 -1.00 3.73
N THR A 55 -11.40 -1.24 4.92
CA THR A 55 -11.78 -0.56 6.16
C THR A 55 -10.60 0.19 6.73
N SER A 56 -10.82 1.01 7.76
CA SER A 56 -9.78 1.80 8.41
C SER A 56 -8.58 0.99 8.93
N GLY A 57 -8.77 -0.30 9.22
CA GLY A 57 -7.71 -1.20 9.69
C GLY A 57 -7.22 -2.20 8.63
N SER A 58 -7.64 -2.06 7.37
CA SER A 58 -7.21 -2.97 6.30
C SER A 58 -5.79 -2.64 5.85
N ASP A 59 -4.95 -3.63 5.58
CA ASP A 59 -3.61 -3.39 5.01
C ASP A 59 -3.72 -3.07 3.50
N ILE A 60 -2.63 -2.60 2.88
CA ILE A 60 -2.52 -2.48 1.42
C ILE A 60 -1.84 -3.72 0.88
N ASP A 61 -2.55 -4.46 0.03
CA ASP A 61 -2.00 -5.64 -0.64
C ASP A 61 -1.48 -5.27 -2.05
N LEU A 62 -0.20 -5.52 -2.31
CA LEU A 62 0.49 -5.25 -3.57
C LEU A 62 1.03 -6.53 -4.23
N ILE A 63 0.78 -6.67 -5.52
CA ILE A 63 1.43 -7.65 -6.39
C ILE A 63 2.51 -6.92 -7.16
N VAL A 64 3.70 -7.50 -7.18
CA VAL A 64 4.83 -6.92 -7.89
C VAL A 64 5.47 -7.91 -8.87
N ASP A 65 5.90 -7.40 -10.02
CA ASP A 65 6.83 -8.09 -10.91
C ASP A 65 8.23 -7.52 -10.69
N ALA A 66 9.26 -8.35 -10.78
CA ALA A 66 10.64 -7.93 -10.52
C ALA A 66 11.62 -8.56 -11.51
N GLU A 67 12.79 -7.94 -11.62
CA GLU A 67 13.88 -8.46 -12.45
C GLU A 67 14.39 -9.83 -11.93
N PRO A 68 14.94 -10.68 -12.81
CA PRO A 68 15.59 -11.91 -12.38
C PRO A 68 16.71 -11.64 -11.37
N GLY A 69 16.67 -12.32 -10.23
CA GLY A 69 17.65 -12.13 -9.15
C GLY A 69 17.22 -11.15 -8.06
N THR A 70 16.09 -10.45 -8.22
CA THR A 70 15.50 -9.68 -7.12
C THR A 70 15.11 -10.60 -5.97
N SER A 71 15.57 -10.23 -4.77
CA SER A 71 15.43 -11.04 -3.57
C SER A 71 14.19 -10.66 -2.75
N TYR A 72 13.76 -11.56 -1.85
CA TYR A 72 12.75 -11.23 -0.84
C TYR A 72 13.20 -10.11 0.10
N PHE A 73 14.52 -9.87 0.26
CA PHE A 73 15.02 -8.72 1.00
C PHE A 73 14.71 -7.41 0.29
N SER A 74 14.86 -7.36 -1.03
CA SER A 74 14.49 -6.20 -1.85
C SER A 74 12.98 -5.95 -1.82
N LEU A 75 12.18 -7.02 -1.84
CA LEU A 75 10.72 -6.94 -1.66
C LEU A 75 10.35 -6.35 -0.30
N ALA A 76 10.99 -6.82 0.77
CA ALA A 76 10.77 -6.27 2.11
C ALA A 76 11.20 -4.81 2.22
N ALA A 77 12.32 -4.43 1.60
CA ALA A 77 12.77 -3.04 1.56
C ALA A 77 11.76 -2.13 0.84
N PHE A 78 11.19 -2.60 -0.27
CA PHE A 78 10.10 -1.90 -0.95
C PHE A 78 8.85 -1.77 -0.07
N ALA A 79 8.41 -2.87 0.56
CA ALA A 79 7.24 -2.87 1.44
C ALA A 79 7.41 -1.87 2.58
N LEU A 80 8.54 -1.91 3.30
CA LEU A 80 8.85 -0.95 4.38
C LEU A 80 8.88 0.50 3.90
N GLY A 81 9.42 0.76 2.71
CA GLY A 81 9.42 2.09 2.10
C GLY A 81 8.00 2.57 1.77
N ALA A 82 7.17 1.69 1.22
CA ALA A 82 5.77 1.97 0.93
C ALA A 82 4.96 2.19 2.22
N GLU A 83 5.22 1.42 3.29
CA GLU A 83 4.59 1.63 4.60
C GLU A 83 4.94 2.99 5.19
N ALA A 84 6.21 3.38 5.12
CA ALA A 84 6.66 4.68 5.60
C ALA A 84 6.04 5.84 4.79
N LEU A 85 5.88 5.65 3.48
CA LEU A 85 5.25 6.62 2.59
C LEU A 85 3.74 6.76 2.85
N LEU A 86 3.04 5.64 3.00
CA LEU A 86 1.58 5.59 3.11
C LEU A 86 1.09 5.67 4.57
N GLY A 87 2.00 5.59 5.55
CA GLY A 87 1.69 5.64 6.97
C GLY A 87 0.87 4.46 7.48
N ARG A 88 0.91 3.31 6.78
CA ARG A 88 0.08 2.13 7.06
C ARG A 88 0.72 0.86 6.54
N SER A 89 0.32 -0.29 7.07
CA SER A 89 0.90 -1.58 6.69
C SER A 89 0.69 -1.90 5.20
N VAL A 90 1.72 -2.47 4.58
CA VAL A 90 1.76 -2.85 3.17
C VAL A 90 2.29 -4.27 3.08
N ASP A 91 1.48 -5.18 2.56
CA ASP A 91 1.92 -6.52 2.19
C ASP A 91 2.23 -6.55 0.70
N ALA A 92 3.42 -7.01 0.33
CA ALA A 92 3.86 -7.09 -1.06
C ALA A 92 4.27 -8.52 -1.40
N VAL A 93 3.74 -9.04 -2.51
CA VAL A 93 4.02 -10.39 -2.98
C VAL A 93 4.50 -10.39 -4.43
N PHE A 94 5.45 -11.27 -4.75
CA PHE A 94 5.83 -11.47 -6.14
C PHE A 94 4.69 -12.15 -6.92
N ARG A 95 4.38 -11.63 -8.10
CA ARG A 95 3.43 -12.26 -9.03
C ARG A 95 3.83 -13.70 -9.36
N SER A 96 5.12 -13.99 -9.44
CA SER A 96 5.66 -15.34 -9.68
C SER A 96 5.33 -16.35 -8.57
N GLY A 97 5.02 -15.87 -7.36
CA GLY A 97 4.57 -16.71 -6.24
C GLY A 97 3.09 -17.11 -6.32
N LEU A 98 2.30 -16.43 -7.16
CA LEU A 98 0.87 -16.71 -7.33
C LEU A 98 0.63 -17.88 -8.29
N ARG A 99 -0.29 -18.77 -7.93
CA ARG A 99 -0.63 -19.95 -8.70
C ARG A 99 -1.94 -19.75 -9.46
N ARG A 100 -1.89 -19.97 -10.78
CA ARG A 100 -3.09 -20.09 -11.61
C ARG A 100 -4.05 -21.14 -11.06
N GLY A 101 -5.35 -20.88 -11.18
CA GLY A 101 -6.44 -21.67 -10.62
C GLY A 101 -6.78 -21.32 -9.17
N ARG A 102 -5.77 -21.17 -8.28
CA ARG A 102 -5.99 -20.77 -6.89
C ARG A 102 -6.16 -19.25 -6.76
N ASP A 103 -5.25 -18.51 -7.36
CA ASP A 103 -5.11 -17.07 -7.16
C ASP A 103 -5.71 -16.26 -8.32
N ASP A 104 -6.53 -16.89 -9.16
CA ASP A 104 -7.09 -16.24 -10.35
C ASP A 104 -7.97 -15.04 -9.98
N ALA A 105 -8.68 -15.09 -8.85
CA ALA A 105 -9.45 -13.94 -8.38
C ALA A 105 -8.55 -12.76 -8.01
N VAL A 106 -7.41 -13.04 -7.35
CA VAL A 106 -6.42 -12.04 -6.98
C VAL A 106 -5.78 -11.41 -8.22
N LEU A 107 -5.42 -12.24 -9.22
CA LEU A 107 -4.83 -11.77 -10.47
C LEU A 107 -5.81 -10.97 -11.33
N ARG A 108 -7.10 -11.33 -11.34
CA ARG A 108 -8.14 -10.60 -12.09
C ARG A 108 -8.46 -9.25 -11.48
N ASP A 109 -8.49 -9.16 -10.16
CA ASP A 109 -8.85 -7.94 -9.43
C ASP A 109 -7.65 -7.01 -9.24
N ALA A 110 -6.45 -7.42 -9.68
CA ALA A 110 -5.25 -6.61 -9.58
C ALA A 110 -5.34 -5.37 -10.47
N VAL A 111 -5.24 -4.18 -9.87
CA VAL A 111 -5.26 -2.89 -10.54
C VAL A 111 -3.83 -2.36 -10.61
N PRO A 112 -3.23 -2.22 -11.81
CA PRO A 112 -1.92 -1.60 -11.96
C PRO A 112 -1.91 -0.17 -11.41
N LEU A 113 -0.81 0.20 -10.74
CA LEU A 113 -0.57 1.57 -10.32
C LEU A 113 -0.04 2.38 -11.49
#